data_AF-A8F2P9-F1
#
_entry.id   AF-A8F2P9-F1
#
_cell.length_a   1.000
_cell.length_b   1.000
_cell.length_c   1.000
_cell.angle_alpha   90.00
_cell.angle_beta   90.00
_cell.angle_gamma   90.00
#
_symmetry.space_group_name_H-M   'P 1'
#
loop_
_entity.id
_entity.type
_entity.pdbx_description
1 polymer ?
#
loop_
_entity_poly.entity_id
_entity_poly.type
_entity_poly.pdbx_seq_one_letter_code
_entity_poly.pdbx_strand_id
1 'polypeptide(L)'
;MLCPYGYSLSKGLSPLYVGLYMLPAAVFALIASLVVPYLLTRFIARVIMFSELIFTTISLILPSILDYRDLLSNTIYLGLLGIGSSLCLSTTVTVMMNAVPAERSGGAAALQETAYELGNVLGIAVIVSITSFIYSNNLVIPHGVSVSMAEIARDSNR
;
A
#
# COMPACT_ATOMS: atom_id res chain seq x y z
N MET A 1 5.94 -19.78 -11.15
CA MET A 1 5.41 -19.07 -12.33
C MET A 1 4.45 -18.01 -11.80
N LEU A 2 5.03 -17.01 -11.12
CA LEU A 2 4.35 -16.01 -10.27
C LEU A 2 4.65 -14.63 -10.87
N CYS A 3 3.60 -13.85 -11.15
CA CYS A 3 3.53 -12.40 -11.34
C CYS A 3 4.59 -11.64 -12.18
N PRO A 4 4.18 -10.58 -12.93
CA PRO A 4 5.09 -9.62 -13.54
C PRO A 4 6.00 -8.85 -12.55
N TYR A 5 5.78 -8.94 -11.22
CA TYR A 5 6.71 -8.40 -10.20
C TYR A 5 8.08 -9.10 -10.19
N GLY A 6 8.17 -10.40 -10.50
CA GLY A 6 9.44 -11.11 -10.60
C GLY A 6 10.23 -10.83 -11.88
N TYR A 7 9.54 -10.29 -12.90
CA TYR A 7 10.13 -9.97 -14.20
C TYR A 7 10.88 -8.63 -14.20
N SER A 8 10.58 -7.71 -13.27
CA SER A 8 11.29 -6.43 -13.10
C SER A 8 12.76 -6.63 -12.71
N LEU A 9 13.05 -7.61 -11.86
CA LEU A 9 14.38 -7.81 -11.28
C LEU A 9 15.34 -8.54 -12.21
N SER A 10 14.82 -9.25 -13.23
CA SER A 10 15.61 -10.13 -14.10
C SER A 10 15.70 -9.68 -15.56
N LYS A 11 14.85 -8.75 -16.04
CA LYS A 11 14.80 -8.35 -17.46
C LYS A 11 14.68 -6.85 -17.77
N GLY A 12 14.83 -5.94 -16.79
CA GLY A 12 14.95 -4.51 -17.08
C GLY A 12 13.68 -3.88 -17.66
N LEU A 13 12.53 -4.14 -17.05
CA LEU A 13 11.32 -3.36 -17.33
C LEU A 13 11.53 -1.89 -16.98
N SER A 14 11.06 -0.99 -17.85
CA SER A 14 11.00 0.44 -17.54
C SER A 14 10.09 0.67 -16.31
N PRO A 15 10.56 1.37 -15.26
CA PRO A 15 9.74 1.77 -14.11
C PRO A 15 8.40 2.43 -14.50
N LEU A 16 8.39 3.11 -15.65
CA LEU A 16 7.21 3.73 -16.24
C LEU A 16 6.10 2.72 -16.53
N TYR A 17 6.45 1.53 -17.03
CA TYR A 17 5.48 0.48 -17.36
C TYR A 17 4.76 -0.05 -16.10
N VAL A 18 5.51 -0.24 -15.02
CA VAL A 18 4.94 -0.66 -13.72
C VAL A 18 4.00 0.41 -13.19
N GLY A 19 4.39 1.69 -13.27
CA GLY A 19 3.53 2.81 -12.90
C GLY A 19 2.21 2.86 -13.68
N LEU A 20 2.29 2.73 -15.02
CA LEU A 20 1.11 2.64 -15.90
C LEU A 20 0.21 1.45 -15.55
N TYR A 21 0.80 0.33 -15.16
CA TYR A 21 0.05 -0.86 -14.77
C TYR A 21 -0.71 -0.68 -13.46
N MET A 22 -0.20 0.12 -12.52
CA MET A 22 -0.89 0.44 -11.25
C MET A 22 -1.92 1.58 -11.37
N LEU A 23 -1.99 2.22 -12.53
CA LEU A 23 -2.87 3.37 -12.78
C LEU A 23 -4.35 3.09 -12.50
N PRO A 24 -4.92 1.92 -12.85
CA PRO A 24 -6.30 1.59 -12.48
C PRO A 24 -6.53 1.69 -10.97
N ALA A 25 -5.64 1.10 -10.16
CA ALA A 25 -5.78 1.15 -8.70
C ALA A 25 -5.80 2.60 -8.19
N ALA A 26 -4.91 3.46 -8.71
CA ALA A 26 -4.87 4.88 -8.34
C ALA A 26 -6.14 5.64 -8.74
N VAL A 27 -6.68 5.39 -9.94
CA VAL A 27 -7.92 6.03 -10.41
C VAL A 27 -9.11 5.63 -9.54
N PHE A 28 -9.25 4.33 -9.25
CA PHE A 28 -10.33 3.82 -8.42
C PHE A 28 -10.21 4.27 -6.96
N ALA A 29 -8.99 4.35 -6.43
CA ALA A 29 -8.69 4.93 -5.12
C ALA A 29 -9.16 6.39 -5.02
N LEU A 30 -8.81 7.20 -6.02
CA LEU A 30 -9.24 8.60 -6.11
C LEU A 30 -10.77 8.72 -6.14
N ILE A 31 -11.43 7.93 -7.00
CA ILE A 31 -12.89 7.92 -7.10
C ILE A 31 -13.52 7.54 -5.75
N ALA A 32 -13.02 6.48 -5.11
CA ALA A 32 -13.51 6.05 -3.80
C ALA A 32 -13.37 7.15 -2.75
N SER A 33 -12.23 7.84 -2.70
CA SER A 33 -11.99 8.95 -1.78
C SER A 33 -12.98 10.10 -1.96
N LEU A 34 -13.26 10.48 -3.21
CA LEU A 34 -14.23 11.54 -3.54
C LEU A 34 -15.68 11.15 -3.23
N VAL A 35 -16.01 9.86 -3.28
CA VAL A 35 -17.37 9.35 -3.03
C VAL A 35 -17.68 9.21 -1.54
N VAL A 36 -16.66 9.12 -0.68
CA VAL A 36 -16.84 8.94 0.78
C VAL A 36 -17.73 9.99 1.45
N PRO A 37 -17.56 11.31 1.23
CA PRO A 37 -18.43 12.31 1.85
C PRO A 37 -19.90 12.11 1.50
N TYR A 38 -20.19 11.70 0.27
CA TYR A 38 -21.54 11.35 -0.16
C TYR A 38 -22.05 10.08 0.52
N LEU A 39 -21.23 9.03 0.60
CA LEU A 39 -21.59 7.78 1.29
C LEU A 39 -21.95 8.03 2.77
N LEU A 40 -21.25 8.94 3.44
CA LEU A 40 -21.52 9.32 4.83
C LEU A 40 -22.86 10.02 5.04
N THR A 41 -23.50 10.54 3.98
CA THR A 41 -24.87 11.06 4.06
C THR A 41 -25.93 9.96 4.06
N ARG A 42 -25.57 8.74 3.63
CA ARG A 42 -26.49 7.60 3.46
C ARG A 42 -26.20 6.45 4.42
N PHE A 43 -24.96 6.28 4.83
CA PHE A 43 -24.49 5.16 5.65
C PHE A 43 -23.67 5.65 6.85
N ILE A 44 -23.66 4.87 7.91
CA ILE A 44 -22.77 5.12 9.06
C ILE A 44 -21.33 4.76 8.70
N ALA A 45 -20.37 5.50 9.26
CA ALA A 45 -18.92 5.31 9.02
C ALA A 45 -18.48 3.86 9.21
N ARG A 46 -19.03 3.16 10.22
CA ARG A 46 -18.74 1.76 10.50
C ARG A 46 -19.04 0.84 9.31
N VAL A 47 -20.14 1.05 8.60
CA VAL A 47 -20.52 0.23 7.43
C VAL A 47 -19.55 0.46 6.27
N ILE A 48 -19.12 1.71 6.06
CA ILE A 48 -18.14 2.06 5.02
C ILE A 48 -16.76 1.48 5.34
N MET A 49 -16.36 1.46 6.62
CA MET A 49 -15.12 0.80 7.05
C MET A 49 -15.21 -0.73 6.91
N PHE A 50 -16.36 -1.36 7.13
CA PHE A 50 -16.50 -2.80 6.88
C PHE A 50 -16.48 -3.15 5.40
N SER A 51 -16.99 -2.28 4.52
CA SER A 51 -16.94 -2.55 3.08
C SER A 51 -15.51 -2.53 2.54
N GLU A 52 -14.60 -1.73 3.12
CA GLU A 52 -13.17 -1.78 2.85
C GLU A 52 -12.61 -3.19 3.01
N LEU A 53 -12.86 -3.86 4.13
CA LEU A 53 -12.39 -5.22 4.38
C LEU A 53 -12.91 -6.21 3.32
N ILE A 54 -14.18 -6.05 2.91
CA ILE A 54 -14.79 -6.89 1.86
C ILE A 54 -14.08 -6.65 0.52
N PHE A 55 -13.91 -5.40 0.11
CA PHE A 55 -13.25 -5.05 -1.15
C PHE A 55 -11.80 -5.53 -1.19
N THR A 56 -11.05 -5.31 -0.11
CA THR A 56 -9.65 -5.76 0.01
C THR A 56 -9.57 -7.29 -0.03
N THR A 57 -10.44 -7.99 0.68
CA THR A 57 -10.47 -9.47 0.68
C THR A 57 -10.77 -10.03 -0.71
N ILE A 58 -11.79 -9.50 -1.38
CA ILE A 58 -12.12 -9.90 -2.75
C ILE A 58 -10.93 -9.63 -3.67
N SER A 59 -10.31 -8.46 -3.58
CA SER A 59 -9.15 -8.10 -4.40
C SER A 59 -7.97 -9.06 -4.23
N LEU A 60 -7.77 -9.63 -3.05
CA LEU A 60 -6.67 -10.57 -2.80
C LEU A 60 -7.00 -11.99 -3.27
N ILE A 61 -8.28 -12.39 -3.24
CA ILE A 61 -8.72 -13.73 -3.66
C ILE A 61 -8.88 -13.82 -5.17
N LEU A 62 -9.43 -12.79 -5.81
CA LEU A 62 -9.80 -12.78 -7.23
C LEU A 62 -8.66 -13.22 -8.18
N PRO A 63 -7.40 -12.78 -7.98
CA PRO A 63 -6.29 -13.20 -8.83
C PRO A 63 -5.86 -14.66 -8.65
N SER A 64 -6.35 -15.34 -7.60
CA SER A 64 -6.11 -16.78 -7.40
C SER A 64 -7.10 -17.65 -8.20
N ILE A 65 -8.18 -17.04 -8.72
CA ILE A 65 -9.28 -17.74 -9.38
C ILE A 65 -9.35 -17.38 -10.87
N LEU A 66 -9.07 -16.11 -11.22
CA LEU A 66 -9.09 -15.62 -12.59
C LEU A 66 -7.70 -15.66 -13.23
N ASP A 67 -7.64 -16.03 -14.51
CA ASP A 67 -6.39 -16.07 -15.26
C ASP A 67 -5.90 -14.63 -15.55
N TYR A 68 -4.62 -14.37 -15.29
CA TYR A 68 -4.00 -13.03 -15.31
C TYR A 68 -3.85 -12.41 -16.70
N ARG A 69 -4.28 -13.12 -17.75
CA ARG A 69 -4.04 -12.76 -19.15
C ARG A 69 -5.01 -11.69 -19.66
N ASP A 70 -6.18 -11.57 -19.04
CA ASP A 70 -7.20 -10.61 -19.46
C ASP A 70 -7.00 -9.24 -18.80
N LEU A 71 -6.85 -8.21 -19.64
CA LEU A 71 -6.71 -6.81 -19.22
C LEU A 71 -7.91 -6.34 -18.36
N LEU A 72 -9.11 -6.86 -18.65
CA LEU A 72 -10.32 -6.58 -17.90
C LEU A 72 -10.23 -7.14 -16.47
N SER A 73 -9.89 -8.42 -16.33
CA SER A 73 -9.68 -9.07 -15.02
C SER A 73 -8.63 -8.31 -14.20
N ASN A 74 -7.56 -7.86 -14.86
CA ASN A 74 -6.53 -7.05 -14.22
C ASN A 74 -7.03 -5.71 -13.69
N THR A 75 -7.79 -5.00 -14.51
CA THR A 75 -8.37 -3.71 -14.14
C THR A 75 -9.35 -3.86 -12.98
N ILE A 76 -10.13 -4.95 -12.95
CA ILE A 76 -11.13 -5.21 -11.91
C ILE A 76 -10.46 -5.43 -10.55
N TYR A 77 -9.48 -6.33 -10.43
CA TYR A 77 -8.86 -6.59 -9.13
C TYR A 77 -8.07 -5.36 -8.64
N LEU A 78 -7.35 -4.67 -9.53
CA LEU A 78 -6.65 -3.42 -9.16
C LEU A 78 -7.62 -2.33 -8.74
N GLY A 79 -8.77 -2.23 -9.42
CA GLY A 79 -9.83 -1.30 -9.04
C GLY A 79 -10.39 -1.59 -7.66
N LEU A 80 -10.68 -2.87 -7.36
CA LEU A 80 -11.14 -3.32 -6.05
C LEU A 80 -10.09 -3.02 -4.96
N LEU A 81 -8.81 -3.23 -5.25
CA LEU A 81 -7.71 -2.89 -4.35
C LEU A 81 -7.66 -1.39 -4.05
N GLY A 82 -7.78 -0.56 -5.09
CA GLY A 82 -7.78 0.89 -4.98
C GLY A 82 -8.97 1.40 -4.16
N ILE A 83 -10.17 0.88 -4.43
CA ILE A 83 -11.38 1.20 -3.66
C ILE A 83 -11.18 0.82 -2.19
N GLY A 84 -10.83 -0.44 -1.91
CA GLY A 84 -10.64 -0.94 -0.55
C GLY A 84 -9.67 -0.06 0.23
N SER A 85 -8.44 0.08 -0.26
CA SER A 85 -7.39 0.85 0.43
C SER A 85 -7.75 2.31 0.75
N SER A 86 -8.63 2.94 -0.04
CA SER A 86 -8.96 4.37 0.12
C SER A 86 -10.17 4.65 0.99
N LEU A 87 -11.10 3.69 1.10
CA LEU A 87 -12.35 3.88 1.85
C LEU A 87 -12.10 4.15 3.33
N CYS A 88 -11.23 3.36 3.97
CA CYS A 88 -10.97 3.48 5.41
C CYS A 88 -10.29 4.81 5.76
N LEU A 89 -9.23 5.17 5.03
CA LEU A 89 -8.50 6.43 5.22
C LEU A 89 -9.44 7.63 5.04
N SER A 90 -10.14 7.69 3.90
CA SER A 90 -11.00 8.83 3.56
C SER A 90 -12.17 8.97 4.54
N THR A 91 -12.74 7.84 4.98
CA THR A 91 -13.83 7.84 5.99
C THR A 91 -13.32 8.37 7.31
N THR A 92 -12.15 7.93 7.75
CA THR A 92 -11.54 8.37 9.01
C THR A 92 -11.26 9.87 9.00
N VAL A 93 -10.62 10.38 7.95
CA VAL A 93 -10.33 11.82 7.79
C VAL A 93 -11.63 12.63 7.77
N THR A 94 -12.61 12.21 6.96
CA THR A 94 -13.89 12.94 6.84
C THR A 94 -14.64 12.97 8.17
N VAL A 95 -14.74 11.84 8.88
CA VAL A 95 -15.43 11.77 10.18
C VAL A 95 -14.70 12.63 11.22
N MET A 96 -13.37 12.57 11.27
CA MET A 96 -12.57 13.37 12.19
C MET A 96 -12.77 14.86 11.95
N MET A 97 -12.69 15.31 10.70
CA MET A 97 -12.84 16.74 10.38
C MET A 97 -14.26 17.25 10.64
N ASN A 98 -15.29 16.42 10.42
CA ASN A 98 -16.68 16.79 10.74
C ASN A 98 -16.95 16.89 12.25
N ALA A 99 -16.13 16.27 13.11
CA ALA A 99 -16.29 16.33 14.55
C ALA A 99 -15.66 17.59 15.18
N VAL A 100 -14.87 18.35 14.43
CA VAL A 100 -14.11 19.51 14.91
C VAL A 100 -14.76 20.81 14.40
N PRO A 101 -14.91 21.86 15.24
CA PRO A 101 -15.37 23.17 14.79
C PRO A 101 -14.48 23.76 13.69
N ALA A 102 -15.07 24.51 12.77
CA ALA A 102 -14.38 25.04 11.59
C ALA A 102 -13.14 25.88 11.95
N GLU A 103 -13.19 26.62 13.06
CA GLU A 103 -12.10 27.49 13.55
C GLU A 103 -10.86 26.70 13.99
N ARG A 104 -11.01 25.40 14.28
CA ARG A 104 -9.93 24.50 14.71
C ARG A 104 -9.61 23.40 13.69
N SER A 105 -10.28 23.41 12.53
CA SER A 105 -10.11 22.40 11.48
C SER A 105 -8.68 22.31 10.96
N GLY A 106 -8.01 23.46 10.79
CA GLY A 106 -6.61 23.49 10.33
C GLY A 106 -5.64 22.80 11.30
N GLY A 107 -5.81 23.01 12.61
CA GLY A 107 -5.01 22.34 13.63
C GLY A 107 -5.29 20.84 13.72
N ALA A 108 -6.56 20.44 13.57
CA ALA A 108 -6.95 19.03 13.52
C ALA A 108 -6.41 18.32 12.28
N ALA A 109 -6.44 18.97 11.10
CA ALA A 109 -5.88 18.44 9.86
C ALA A 109 -4.37 18.24 9.96
N ALA A 110 -3.64 19.24 10.50
CA ALA A 110 -2.20 19.12 10.71
C ALA A 110 -1.84 17.96 11.67
N LEU A 111 -2.61 17.80 12.75
CA LEU A 111 -2.43 16.69 13.68
C LEU A 111 -2.73 15.34 13.01
N GLN A 112 -3.79 15.25 12.22
CA GLN A 112 -4.15 14.04 11.49
C GLN A 112 -3.06 13.63 10.50
N GLU A 113 -2.53 14.57 9.72
CA GLU A 113 -1.46 14.29 8.76
C GLU A 113 -0.19 13.85 9.50
N THR A 114 0.19 14.56 10.57
CA THR A 114 1.34 14.17 11.40
C THR A 114 1.15 12.75 11.96
N ALA A 115 -0.04 12.43 12.47
CA ALA A 115 -0.35 11.09 12.99
C ALA A 115 -0.31 10.02 11.90
N TYR A 116 -0.81 10.33 10.70
CA TYR A 116 -0.78 9.44 9.55
C TYR A 116 0.65 9.15 9.08
N GLU A 117 1.47 10.20 8.90
CA GLU A 117 2.87 10.06 8.50
C GLU A 117 3.69 9.29 9.55
N LEU A 118 3.54 9.63 10.83
CA LEU A 118 4.21 8.91 11.91
C LEU A 118 3.82 7.43 11.95
N GLY A 119 2.53 7.14 11.85
CA GLY A 119 2.03 5.76 11.81
C GLY A 119 2.58 4.98 10.61
N ASN A 120 2.61 5.62 9.44
CA ASN A 120 3.16 5.04 8.21
C ASN A 120 4.66 4.72 8.35
N VAL A 121 5.47 5.68 8.80
CA VAL A 121 6.93 5.50 8.99
C VAL A 121 7.23 4.42 10.02
N LEU A 122 6.51 4.40 11.16
CA LEU A 122 6.69 3.38 12.18
C LEU A 122 6.29 1.98 11.69
N GLY A 123 5.19 1.87 10.96
CA GLY A 123 4.75 0.60 10.36
C GLY A 123 5.79 0.03 9.40
N ILE A 124 6.30 0.86 8.49
CA ILE A 124 7.38 0.48 7.57
C ILE A 124 8.63 0.06 8.35
N ALA A 125 9.04 0.84 9.35
CA ALA A 125 10.23 0.55 10.15
C ALA A 125 10.14 -0.80 10.88
N VAL A 126 8.97 -1.14 11.45
CA VAL A 126 8.75 -2.43 12.11
C VAL A 126 8.83 -3.58 11.11
N ILE A 127 8.16 -3.47 9.95
CA ILE A 127 8.19 -4.51 8.91
C ILE A 127 9.61 -4.73 8.39
N VAL A 128 10.34 -3.64 8.13
CA VAL A 128 11.74 -3.69 7.67
C VAL A 128 12.64 -4.29 8.74
N SER A 129 12.45 -3.95 10.02
CA SER A 129 13.24 -4.50 11.13
C SER A 129 13.03 -6.00 11.28
N ILE A 130 11.78 -6.47 11.24
CA ILE A 130 11.44 -7.90 11.31
C ILE A 130 12.05 -8.64 10.12
N THR A 131 11.89 -8.07 8.92
CA THR A 131 12.44 -8.66 7.69
C THR A 131 13.97 -8.75 7.78
N SER A 132 14.65 -7.66 8.15
CA SER A 132 16.11 -7.62 8.30
C SER A 132 16.61 -8.64 9.33
N PHE A 133 15.90 -8.80 10.45
CA PHE A 133 16.23 -9.79 11.47
C PHE A 133 16.10 -11.24 10.93
N ILE A 134 15.00 -11.55 10.25
CA ILE A 134 14.78 -12.88 9.64
C ILE A 134 15.85 -13.18 8.59
N TYR A 135 16.16 -12.23 7.71
CA TYR A 135 17.21 -12.38 6.69
C TYR A 135 18.58 -12.59 7.34
N SER A 136 18.95 -11.76 8.32
CA SER A 136 20.23 -11.87 9.02
C SER A 136 20.41 -13.22 9.72
N ASN A 137 19.33 -13.84 10.21
CA ASN A 137 19.39 -15.12 10.92
C ASN A 137 19.34 -16.35 10.01
N ASN A 138 18.84 -16.20 8.77
CA ASN A 138 18.76 -17.29 7.77
C ASN A 138 19.83 -17.17 6.67
N LEU A 139 20.73 -16.19 6.77
CA LEU A 139 21.86 -16.03 5.86
C LEU A 139 22.90 -17.12 6.12
N VAL A 140 22.81 -18.23 5.36
CA VAL A 140 23.91 -19.19 5.21
C VAL A 140 24.96 -18.55 4.30
N ILE A 141 26.05 -18.08 4.89
CA ILE A 141 27.18 -17.50 4.14
C ILE A 141 27.82 -18.64 3.33
N PRO A 142 27.79 -18.62 1.98
CA PRO A 142 28.42 -19.65 1.17
C PRO A 142 29.94 -19.66 1.44
N HIS A 143 30.50 -20.83 1.75
CA HIS A 143 31.95 -21.01 1.92
C HIS A 143 32.66 -20.73 0.58
N GLY A 144 33.04 -19.47 0.36
CA GLY A 144 33.64 -18.97 -0.88
C GLY A 144 33.68 -17.45 -1.01
N VAL A 145 32.95 -16.70 -0.18
CA VAL A 145 33.06 -15.24 -0.14
C VAL A 145 34.30 -14.85 0.69
N SER A 146 35.39 -14.51 0.00
CA SER A 146 36.64 -14.07 0.63
C SER A 146 36.41 -12.81 1.49
N VAL A 147 37.11 -12.71 2.62
CA VAL A 147 37.08 -11.61 3.60
C VAL A 147 37.27 -10.21 2.96
N SER A 148 37.84 -10.14 1.75
CA SER A 148 38.03 -8.92 0.95
C SER A 148 36.73 -8.16 0.59
N MET A 149 35.60 -8.86 0.42
CA MET A 149 34.32 -8.20 0.05
C MET A 149 33.54 -7.67 1.26
N ALA A 150 33.86 -8.15 2.47
CA ALA A 150 33.26 -7.67 3.71
C ALA A 150 33.82 -6.29 4.12
N GLU A 151 35.01 -5.94 3.67
CA GLU A 151 35.67 -4.66 3.97
C GLU A 151 35.15 -3.53 3.05
N ILE A 152 34.86 -3.84 1.78
CA ILE A 152 34.27 -2.89 0.81
C ILE A 152 32.84 -2.47 1.21
N ALA A 153 32.07 -3.37 1.83
CA ALA A 153 30.72 -3.05 2.32
C ALA A 153 30.71 -2.15 3.57
N ARG A 154 31.82 -2.09 4.34
CA ARG A 154 31.94 -1.19 5.50
C ARG A 154 32.40 0.22 5.12
N ASP A 155 33.15 0.37 4.03
CA ASP A 155 33.70 1.66 3.60
C ASP A 155 32.69 2.52 2.80
N SER A 156 31.72 1.88 2.14
CA SER A 156 30.68 2.60 1.38
C SER A 156 29.58 3.25 2.25
N ASN A 157 29.64 3.12 3.57
CA ASN A 157 28.68 3.73 4.51
C ASN A 157 29.33 4.83 5.37
N ARG A 158 30.31 5.55 4.83
CA ARG A 158 30.88 6.76 5.43
C ARG A 158 30.63 7.98 4.56
#